data_AF-A0A133VJU7-F1
#
_entry.id   AF-A0A133VJU7-F1
#
_cell.length_a   1.000
_cell.length_b   1.000
_cell.length_c   1.000
_cell.angle_alpha   90.00
_cell.angle_beta   90.00
_cell.angle_gamma   90.00
#
_symmetry.space_group_name_H-M   'P 1'
#
loop_
_entity.id
_entity.type
_entity.pdbx_description
1 polymer ?
#
loop_
_entity_poly.entity_id
_entity_poly.type
_entity_poly.pdbx_seq_one_letter_code
_entity_poly.pdbx_strand_id
1 'polypeptide(L)'
;MGEEDVLVAEEIRKDDETLVKIQVKEFKGSYYFDIREWKDKGSYEGPTKKGVNLPLDRALSIGDKVKSVLEEAQEKMDEHVKKVKKEERKKDIGDLKSKYGSYS
;
A
#
# COMPACT_ATOMS: atom_id res chain seq x y z
N MET A 1 -8.52 -27.04 18.95
CA MET A 1 -8.85 -26.09 20.03
C MET A 1 -8.39 -24.75 19.49
N GLY A 2 -9.35 -23.86 19.19
CA GLY A 2 -9.15 -22.78 18.22
C GLY A 2 -8.05 -21.82 18.60
N GLU A 3 -7.01 -21.75 17.77
CA GLU A 3 -6.14 -20.57 17.65
C GLU A 3 -7.04 -19.44 17.10
N GLU A 4 -7.74 -18.72 17.98
CA GLU A 4 -8.45 -17.52 17.57
C GLU A 4 -7.40 -16.44 17.27
N ASP A 5 -7.20 -16.15 15.98
CA ASP A 5 -6.38 -15.03 15.53
C ASP A 5 -6.92 -13.73 16.15
N VAL A 6 -6.05 -12.97 16.80
CA VAL A 6 -6.44 -11.69 17.39
C VAL A 6 -6.38 -10.63 16.31
N LEU A 7 -7.53 -10.14 15.87
CA LEU A 7 -7.60 -8.95 15.02
C LEU A 7 -7.15 -7.74 15.84
N VAL A 8 -6.06 -7.11 15.40
CA VAL A 8 -5.46 -5.96 16.11
C VAL A 8 -5.69 -4.63 15.41
N ALA A 9 -6.33 -4.64 14.23
CA ALA A 9 -6.75 -3.44 13.52
C ALA A 9 -8.07 -3.69 12.78
N GLU A 10 -8.73 -2.60 12.39
CA GLU A 10 -9.87 -2.64 11.48
C GLU A 10 -9.46 -3.24 10.12
N GLU A 11 -10.39 -3.94 9.48
CA GLU A 11 -10.20 -4.47 8.13
C GLU A 11 -10.13 -3.33 7.12
N ILE A 12 -9.05 -3.28 6.34
CA ILE A 12 -8.84 -2.22 5.36
C ILE A 12 -9.33 -2.73 4.01
N ARG A 13 -10.45 -2.21 3.51
CA ARG A 13 -10.96 -2.60 2.20
C ARG A 13 -10.03 -2.11 1.09
N LYS A 14 -9.57 -3.02 0.23
CA LYS A 14 -8.66 -2.71 -0.89
C LYS A 14 -9.43 -2.51 -2.19
N ASP A 15 -10.40 -3.38 -2.46
CA ASP A 15 -11.28 -3.30 -3.63
C ASP A 15 -12.62 -4.02 -3.32
N ASP A 16 -13.42 -4.27 -4.36
CA ASP A 16 -14.76 -4.86 -4.21
C ASP A 16 -14.75 -6.32 -3.71
N GLU A 17 -13.62 -7.02 -3.85
CA GLU A 17 -13.48 -8.45 -3.56
C GLU A 17 -12.38 -8.79 -2.55
N THR A 18 -11.55 -7.81 -2.18
CA THR A 18 -10.40 -8.01 -1.29
C THR A 18 -10.28 -6.94 -0.21
N LEU A 19 -9.80 -7.39 0.94
CA LEU A 19 -9.48 -6.58 2.09
C LEU A 19 -8.10 -6.95 2.65
N VAL A 20 -7.51 -6.07 3.44
CA VAL A 20 -6.27 -6.33 4.17
C VAL A 20 -6.62 -6.51 5.64
N LYS A 21 -6.22 -7.65 6.22
CA LYS A 21 -6.30 -7.89 7.66
C LYS A 21 -4.93 -7.73 8.29
N ILE A 22 -4.91 -7.11 9.46
CA ILE A 22 -3.74 -7.01 10.33
C ILE A 22 -4.08 -7.71 11.64
N GLN A 23 -3.34 -8.78 11.94
CA GLN A 23 -3.67 -9.70 13.03
C GLN A 23 -2.42 -10.20 13.74
N VAL A 24 -2.59 -10.61 15.00
CA VAL A 24 -1.58 -11.34 15.75
C VAL A 24 -1.96 -12.81 15.78
N LYS A 25 -1.04 -13.66 15.32
CA LYS A 25 -1.19 -15.12 15.27
C LYS A 25 -0.30 -15.79 16.28
N GLU A 26 -0.76 -16.88 16.88
CA GLU A 26 0.05 -17.77 17.67
C GLU A 26 0.32 -19.05 16.86
N PHE A 27 1.57 -19.46 16.79
CA PHE A 27 1.94 -20.72 16.17
C PHE A 27 3.09 -21.36 16.94
N LYS A 28 2.82 -22.54 17.52
CA LYS A 28 3.81 -23.33 18.28
C LYS A 28 4.48 -22.55 19.42
N GLY A 29 3.71 -21.77 20.16
CA GLY A 29 4.15 -20.94 21.28
C GLY A 29 4.85 -19.65 20.87
N SER A 30 4.85 -19.29 19.59
CA SER A 30 5.45 -18.06 19.07
C SER A 30 4.38 -17.14 18.50
N TYR A 31 4.49 -15.83 18.78
CA TYR A 31 3.56 -14.82 18.29
C TYR A 31 4.09 -14.11 17.05
N TYR A 32 3.20 -13.86 16.10
CA TYR A 32 3.53 -13.23 14.84
C TYR A 32 2.54 -12.12 14.49
N PHE A 33 3.04 -11.07 13.87
CA PHE A 33 2.30 -9.98 13.28
C PHE A 33 2.11 -10.25 11.78
N ASP A 34 0.89 -10.56 11.37
CA ASP A 34 0.52 -10.90 9.98
C ASP A 34 -0.26 -9.74 9.37
N ILE A 35 0.27 -9.18 8.28
CA ILE A 35 -0.43 -8.24 7.40
C ILE A 35 -0.69 -8.96 6.08
N ARG A 36 -1.95 -9.20 5.73
CA ARG A 36 -2.29 -10.07 4.60
C ARG A 36 -3.52 -9.61 3.84
N GLU A 37 -3.49 -9.75 2.51
CA GLU A 37 -4.66 -9.60 1.65
C GLU A 37 -5.54 -10.85 1.79
N TRP A 38 -6.84 -10.64 1.96
CA TRP A 38 -7.89 -11.65 2.04
C TRP A 38 -8.90 -11.42 0.93
N LYS A 39 -9.45 -12.51 0.39
CA LYS A 39 -10.65 -12.45 -0.44
C LYS A 39 -11.89 -12.50 0.45
N ASP A 40 -12.80 -11.55 0.27
CA ASP A 40 -14.07 -11.46 1.01
C ASP A 40 -15.29 -11.80 0.15
N LYS A 41 -15.10 -12.02 -1.16
CA LYS A 41 -16.14 -12.41 -2.12
C LYS A 41 -15.61 -13.36 -3.19
N GLY A 42 -16.53 -14.10 -3.81
CA GLY A 42 -16.27 -14.99 -4.95
C GLY A 42 -16.26 -16.47 -4.57
N SER A 43 -15.57 -17.29 -5.37
CA SER A 43 -15.52 -18.74 -5.14
C SER A 43 -14.57 -19.18 -4.02
N TYR A 44 -13.73 -18.27 -3.52
CA TYR A 44 -12.80 -18.51 -2.41
C TYR A 44 -12.80 -17.31 -1.49
N GLU A 45 -13.10 -17.56 -0.22
CA GLU A 45 -13.00 -16.60 0.88
C GLU A 45 -11.87 -17.04 1.81
N GLY A 46 -10.96 -16.12 2.15
CA GLY A 46 -9.84 -16.43 3.01
C GLY A 46 -8.53 -15.72 2.67
N PRO A 47 -7.46 -16.05 3.41
CA PRO A 47 -6.16 -15.42 3.25
C PRO A 47 -5.52 -15.76 1.90
N THR A 48 -4.98 -14.76 1.23
CA THR A 48 -4.18 -14.98 0.02
C THR A 48 -2.71 -15.21 0.35
N LYS A 49 -1.93 -15.59 -0.66
CA LYS A 49 -0.47 -15.66 -0.56
C LYS A 49 0.19 -14.27 -0.47
N LYS A 50 -0.54 -13.18 -0.76
CA LYS A 50 -0.01 -11.82 -0.67
C LYS A 50 -0.13 -11.31 0.77
N GLY A 51 1.02 -11.19 1.42
CA GLY A 51 1.10 -10.71 2.79
C GLY A 51 2.45 -11.02 3.38
N VAL A 52 2.74 -10.40 4.52
CA VAL A 52 3.95 -10.60 5.30
C VAL A 52 3.57 -11.09 6.69
N ASN A 53 4.34 -12.04 7.19
CA ASN A 53 4.22 -12.54 8.56
C ASN A 53 5.56 -12.32 9.24
N LEU A 54 5.56 -11.59 10.35
CA LEU A 54 6.76 -11.18 11.05
C LEU A 54 6.68 -11.66 12.50
N PRO A 55 7.76 -12.18 13.10
CA PRO A 55 7.81 -12.36 14.55
C PRO A 55 7.44 -11.05 15.27
N LEU A 56 6.56 -11.13 16.27
CA LEU A 56 5.96 -9.93 16.88
C LEU A 56 7.02 -9.01 17.52
N ASP A 57 8.07 -9.58 18.09
CA ASP A 57 9.23 -8.88 18.64
C ASP A 57 9.98 -8.05 17.58
N ARG A 58 10.09 -8.56 16.36
CA ARG A 58 10.71 -7.87 15.22
C ARG A 58 9.80 -6.83 14.60
N ALA A 59 8.49 -7.08 14.57
CA ALA A 59 7.51 -6.17 13.99
C ALA A 59 7.54 -4.78 14.66
N LEU A 60 7.72 -4.72 15.99
CA LEU A 60 7.86 -3.46 16.73
C LEU A 60 9.00 -2.59 16.19
N SER A 61 10.19 -3.16 16.01
CA SER A 61 11.35 -2.41 15.48
C SER A 61 11.17 -1.95 14.03
N ILE A 62 10.37 -2.66 13.25
CA ILE A 62 10.08 -2.33 11.86
C ILE A 62 9.07 -1.19 11.78
N GLY A 63 8.10 -1.13 12.70
CA GLY A 63 7.04 -0.11 12.73
C GLY A 63 7.59 1.31 12.71
N ASP A 64 8.55 1.61 13.59
CA ASP A 64 9.18 2.93 13.65
C ASP A 64 9.87 3.31 12.34
N LYS A 65 10.57 2.34 11.72
CA LYS A 65 11.26 2.58 10.47
C LYS A 65 10.27 2.76 9.32
N VAL A 66 9.22 1.94 9.24
CA VAL A 66 8.17 2.03 8.22
C VAL A 66 7.50 3.38 8.25
N LYS A 67 7.19 3.93 9.44
CA LYS A 67 6.61 5.28 9.56
C LYS A 67 7.51 6.34 8.91
N SER A 68 8.80 6.36 9.28
CA SER A 68 9.74 7.35 8.71
C SER A 68 9.88 7.22 7.18
N VAL A 69 9.92 5.99 6.67
CA VAL A 69 10.00 5.74 5.23
C VAL A 69 8.71 6.13 4.51
N LEU A 70 7.54 5.94 5.12
CA LEU A 70 6.25 6.33 4.53
C LEU A 70 6.13 7.86 4.41
N GLU A 71 6.54 8.59 5.45
CA GLU A 71 6.57 10.06 5.44
C GLU A 71 7.47 10.56 4.29
N GLU A 72 8.70 10.04 4.18
CA GLU A 72 9.61 10.39 3.08
C GLU A 72 9.08 9.98 1.69
N ALA A 73 8.41 8.84 1.59
CA ALA A 73 7.88 8.34 0.33
C ALA A 73 6.74 9.21 -0.18
N GLN A 74 5.86 9.70 0.70
CA GLN A 74 4.79 10.63 0.35
C GLN A 74 5.36 11.94 -0.22
N GLU A 75 6.35 12.53 0.44
CA GLU A 75 6.99 13.77 -0.03
C GLU A 75 7.63 13.58 -1.41
N LYS A 76 8.40 12.50 -1.60
CA LYS A 76 9.05 12.19 -2.88
C LYS A 76 8.04 11.93 -4.00
N MET A 77 6.92 11.27 -3.69
CA MET A 77 5.85 11.02 -4.66
C MET A 77 5.14 12.31 -5.06
N ASP A 78 4.85 13.20 -4.11
CA ASP A 78 4.23 14.51 -4.39
C ASP A 78 5.12 15.38 -5.27
N GLU A 79 6.43 15.39 -5.03
CA GLU A 79 7.39 16.08 -5.90
C GLU A 79 7.45 15.49 -7.30
N HIS A 80 7.41 14.15 -7.42
CA HIS A 80 7.40 13.47 -8.70
C HIS A 80 6.13 13.81 -9.51
N VAL A 81 4.96 13.76 -8.88
CA VAL A 81 3.68 14.13 -9.52
C VAL A 81 3.69 15.59 -9.99
N LYS A 82 4.26 16.52 -9.20
CA LYS A 82 4.41 17.92 -9.60
C LYS A 82 5.34 18.10 -10.81
N LYS A 83 6.44 17.35 -10.88
CA LYS A 83 7.37 17.38 -12.02
C LYS A 83 6.70 16.87 -13.30
N VAL A 84 6.05 15.70 -13.24
CA VAL A 84 5.35 15.11 -14.40
C VAL A 84 4.30 16.08 -14.96
N LYS A 85 3.43 16.64 -14.10
CA LYS A 85 2.42 17.62 -14.52
C LYS A 85 3.00 18.89 -15.13
N LYS A 86 4.20 19.31 -14.70
CA LYS A 86 4.89 20.49 -15.24
C LYS A 86 5.51 20.20 -16.61
N GLU A 87 6.01 19.00 -16.82
CA GLU A 87 6.56 18.55 -18.11
C GLU A 87 5.46 18.35 -19.15
N GLU A 88 4.34 17.73 -18.77
CA GLU A 88 3.15 17.61 -19.63
C GLU A 88 2.65 18.99 -20.07
N ARG A 89 2.46 19.92 -19.12
CA ARG A 89 2.00 21.28 -19.44
C ARG A 89 2.96 22.05 -20.34
N LYS A 90 4.28 21.84 -20.21
CA LYS A 90 5.28 22.44 -21.09
C LYS A 90 5.20 21.86 -22.51
N LYS A 91 4.97 20.56 -22.61
CA LYS A 91 4.80 19.86 -23.89
C LYS A 91 3.56 20.38 -24.62
N ASP A 92 2.42 20.45 -23.93
CA ASP A 92 1.17 20.97 -24.49
C ASP A 92 1.31 22.41 -24.99
N ILE A 93 2.01 23.28 -24.25
CA ILE A 93 2.30 24.66 -24.67
C ILE A 93 3.23 24.68 -25.89
N GLY A 94 4.23 23.80 -25.94
CA GLY A 94 5.14 23.67 -27.08
C GLY A 94 4.40 23.23 -28.35
N ASP A 95 3.52 22.24 -28.23
CA ASP A 95 2.72 21.73 -29.34
C ASP A 95 1.71 22.79 -29.84
N LEU A 96 1.09 23.55 -28.93
CA LEU A 96 0.23 24.69 -29.28
C LEU A 96 0.98 25.79 -30.02
N LYS A 97 2.17 26.17 -29.55
CA LYS A 97 3.01 27.17 -30.22
C LYS A 97 3.49 26.72 -31.58
N SER A 98 3.80 25.43 -31.75
CA SER A 98 4.16 24.85 -33.05
C SER A 98 2.96 24.86 -34.02
N LYS A 99 1.77 24.51 -33.53
CA LYS A 99 0.54 24.41 -34.33
C LYS A 99 -0.02 25.77 -34.76
N TYR A 100 0.11 26.80 -33.94
CA TYR A 100 -0.49 28.12 -34.19
C TYR A 100 0.56 29.23 -34.45
N GLY A 101 1.85 28.96 -34.29
CA GLY A 101 2.94 29.92 -34.49
C GLY A 101 3.44 30.06 -35.94
N SER A 102 2.83 29.38 -36.91
CA SER A 102 3.23 29.41 -38.33
C SER A 102 2.45 30.43 -39.19
N TYR A 103 1.95 31.51 -38.59
CA TYR A 103 1.42 32.66 -39.32
C TYR A 103 2.28 33.90 -39.02
N SER A 104 3.39 34.03 -39.74
CA SER A 104 4.14 35.27 -39.91
C SER A 104 4.83 35.23 -41.27
#